data_AF-A0A947N344-F1
#
_entry.id   AF-A0A947N344-F1
#
_cell.length_a   1.000
_cell.length_b   1.000
_cell.length_c   1.000
_cell.angle_alpha   90.00
_cell.angle_beta   90.00
_cell.angle_gamma   90.00
#
_symmetry.space_group_name_H-M   'P 1'
#
loop_
_entity.id
_entity.type
_entity.pdbx_description
1 polymer ?
#
loop_
_entity_poly.entity_id
_entity_poly.type
_entity_poly.pdbx_seq_one_letter_code
_entity_poly.pdbx_strand_id
1 'polypeptide(L)'
;MKPNYIIIPLVTFFVAAIGSWFTSGGMEWYETINLPTWTPPGSVIGVVWTTLFILAAISALIVWNKAQRNNRFWRIIVLFLANAGLNIFWSFLFFNQYLIGPAVWEAGLLGLSVIVLVILIWPISRWASALLVPYAIWVAFASFLTFTIWTLQLPEISTINSFEECVSAGYPVLESYPRQCKIPGGATFAEDIGNELEKTDLIKIYNPRPNQIIETPLFVKGEARGNWYFEADFPIKLFDDNGFLLGITPAQALGDWMTEDFVAFSAPLSFAAPSSLKGKLILEKDNPSGLPEYENELTVPVYFKEAQGISQELMTVKIFLNDSRFVGEPYFDCSRTIAVERQVPKTLAVAKAATEALLRGATQEEIYQGFVSNINSGVRIQKLTIEDGVAKADFDEQLEFQVGGSCRVAAIMAQITETLKQFPTVDSVIISINGRTEDILNP
;
A
#
# COMPACT_ATOMS: atom_id res chain seq x y z
N MET A 1 -12.02 8.77 -65.71
CA MET A 1 -11.54 7.64 -64.87
C MET A 1 -12.76 6.92 -64.30
N LYS A 2 -12.73 5.59 -64.15
CA LYS A 2 -13.85 4.88 -63.50
C LYS A 2 -13.90 5.24 -61.99
N PRO A 3 -15.08 5.39 -61.36
CA PRO A 3 -15.19 5.87 -59.97
C PRO A 3 -14.43 5.03 -58.93
N ASN A 4 -14.31 3.73 -59.17
CA ASN A 4 -13.60 2.79 -58.29
C ASN A 4 -12.12 3.11 -58.09
N TYR A 5 -11.45 3.74 -59.06
CA TYR A 5 -10.05 4.17 -58.94
C TYR A 5 -9.84 5.31 -57.93
N ILE A 6 -10.92 5.98 -57.52
CA ILE A 6 -10.91 7.03 -56.50
C ILE A 6 -11.45 6.47 -55.18
N ILE A 7 -12.58 5.76 -55.23
CA ILE A 7 -13.28 5.28 -54.03
C ILE A 7 -12.42 4.29 -53.23
N ILE A 8 -11.79 3.30 -53.88
CA ILE A 8 -11.03 2.27 -53.16
C ILE A 8 -9.81 2.87 -52.41
N PRO A 9 -8.92 3.65 -53.07
CA PRO A 9 -7.83 4.31 -52.36
C PRO A 9 -8.31 5.25 -51.25
N LEU A 10 -9.42 5.95 -51.47
CA LEU A 10 -9.99 6.87 -50.48
C LEU A 10 -10.51 6.12 -49.24
N VAL A 11 -11.20 4.99 -49.42
CA VAL A 11 -11.59 4.11 -48.30
C VAL A 11 -10.36 3.61 -47.55
N THR A 12 -9.34 3.13 -48.26
CA THR A 12 -8.09 2.68 -47.64
C THR A 12 -7.38 3.80 -46.87
N PHE A 13 -7.37 5.02 -47.41
CA PHE A 13 -6.84 6.19 -46.72
C PHE A 13 -7.60 6.50 -45.43
N PHE A 14 -8.94 6.46 -45.45
CA PHE A 14 -9.73 6.66 -44.23
C PHE A 14 -9.44 5.61 -43.16
N VAL A 15 -9.29 4.35 -43.57
CA VAL A 15 -8.91 3.25 -42.65
C VAL A 15 -7.56 3.54 -42.01
N ALA A 16 -6.55 3.91 -42.81
CA ALA A 16 -5.23 4.26 -42.33
C ALA A 16 -5.26 5.49 -41.40
N ALA A 17 -6.04 6.53 -41.74
CA ALA A 17 -6.15 7.75 -40.95
C ALA A 17 -6.81 7.49 -39.59
N ILE A 18 -7.90 6.72 -39.54
CA ILE A 18 -8.59 6.38 -38.28
C ILE A 18 -7.68 5.51 -37.40
N GLY A 19 -7.03 4.49 -37.99
CA GLY A 19 -6.07 3.67 -37.26
C GLY A 19 -4.91 4.50 -36.70
N SER A 20 -4.34 5.39 -37.51
CA SER A 20 -3.27 6.31 -37.09
C SER A 20 -3.70 7.26 -35.98
N TRP A 21 -4.96 7.74 -36.00
CA TRP A 21 -5.48 8.62 -34.97
C TRP A 21 -5.51 7.93 -33.60
N PHE A 22 -6.04 6.70 -33.54
CA PHE A 22 -6.01 5.89 -32.32
C PHE A 22 -4.57 5.62 -31.85
N THR A 23 -3.68 5.22 -32.76
CA THR A 23 -2.28 4.96 -32.43
C THR A 23 -1.60 6.19 -31.85
N SER A 24 -1.77 7.37 -32.48
CA SER A 24 -1.16 8.61 -31.99
C SER A 24 -1.63 9.03 -30.60
N GLY A 25 -2.88 8.74 -30.25
CA GLY A 25 -3.44 9.05 -28.92
C GLY A 25 -2.93 8.14 -27.80
N GLY A 26 -2.39 6.96 -28.12
CA GLY A 26 -1.88 6.00 -27.14
C GLY A 26 -0.36 5.92 -27.04
N MET A 27 0.39 6.76 -27.77
CA MET A 27 1.86 6.68 -27.81
C MET A 27 2.51 6.99 -26.44
N GLU A 28 1.98 7.95 -25.69
CA GLU A 28 2.50 8.28 -24.36
C GLU A 28 2.38 7.09 -23.40
N TRP A 29 1.26 6.37 -23.43
CA TRP A 29 1.09 5.13 -22.67
C TRP A 29 2.02 4.01 -23.18
N TYR A 30 2.18 3.88 -24.50
CA TYR A 30 3.03 2.85 -25.10
C TYR A 30 4.51 2.97 -24.66
N GLU A 31 4.97 4.19 -24.36
CA GLU A 31 6.32 4.42 -23.82
C GLU A 31 6.49 4.00 -22.35
N THR A 32 5.39 3.76 -21.61
CA THR A 32 5.41 3.35 -20.21
C THR A 32 5.44 1.83 -20.00
N ILE A 33 5.10 1.04 -21.02
CA ILE A 33 4.98 -0.42 -20.91
C ILE A 33 6.27 -1.15 -21.29
N ASN A 34 6.45 -2.35 -20.75
CA ASN A 34 7.58 -3.21 -21.10
C ASN A 34 7.47 -3.71 -22.54
N LEU A 35 8.46 -3.37 -23.37
CA LEU A 35 8.56 -3.79 -24.76
C LEU A 35 9.72 -4.76 -24.95
N PRO A 36 9.57 -5.79 -25.80
CA PRO A 36 10.70 -6.63 -26.16
C PRO A 36 11.76 -5.84 -26.94
N THR A 37 13.03 -6.20 -26.76
CA THR A 37 14.19 -5.50 -27.37
C THR A 37 14.21 -5.51 -28.90
N TRP A 38 13.45 -6.44 -29.51
CA TRP A 38 13.32 -6.58 -30.96
C TRP A 38 12.12 -5.83 -31.55
N THR A 39 11.40 -5.02 -30.76
CA THR A 39 10.30 -4.18 -31.23
C THR A 39 10.82 -3.17 -32.26
N PRO A 40 10.29 -3.14 -33.50
CA PRO A 40 10.74 -2.16 -34.49
C PRO A 40 10.40 -0.73 -34.06
N PRO A 41 11.22 0.26 -34.42
CA PRO A 41 10.90 1.67 -34.17
C PRO A 41 9.56 2.06 -34.81
N GLY A 42 8.83 3.00 -34.20
CA GLY A 42 7.51 3.44 -34.68
C GLY A 42 7.52 3.96 -36.12
N SER A 43 8.62 4.59 -36.57
CA SER A 43 8.80 5.01 -37.95
C SER A 43 8.82 3.84 -38.94
N VAL A 44 9.47 2.73 -38.58
CA VAL A 44 9.51 1.51 -39.40
C VAL A 44 8.12 0.90 -39.51
N ILE A 45 7.39 0.83 -38.41
CA ILE A 45 6.00 0.34 -38.37
C ILE A 45 5.11 1.18 -39.30
N GLY A 46 5.23 2.51 -39.26
CA GLY A 46 4.48 3.42 -40.14
C GLY A 46 4.76 3.23 -41.63
N VAL A 47 6.03 3.04 -42.02
CA VAL A 47 6.43 2.78 -43.41
C VAL A 47 5.87 1.45 -43.91
N VAL A 48 5.92 0.40 -43.08
CA VAL A 48 5.37 -0.91 -43.42
C VAL A 48 3.86 -0.81 -43.64
N TRP A 49 3.10 -0.25 -42.71
CA TRP A 49 1.65 -0.10 -42.86
C TRP A 49 1.25 0.72 -44.09
N THR A 50 1.94 1.83 -44.34
CA THR A 50 1.70 2.66 -45.54
C THR A 50 1.88 1.84 -46.82
N THR A 51 2.93 1.04 -46.89
CA THR A 51 3.20 0.15 -48.03
C THR A 51 2.11 -0.90 -48.17
N LEU A 52 1.71 -1.55 -47.07
CA LEU A 52 0.66 -2.58 -47.06
C LEU A 52 -0.69 -2.04 -47.50
N PHE A 53 -1.08 -0.83 -47.05
CA PHE A 53 -2.31 -0.18 -47.49
C PHE A 53 -2.32 0.07 -49.00
N ILE A 54 -1.20 0.53 -49.57
CA ILE A 54 -1.08 0.72 -51.03
C ILE A 54 -1.23 -0.62 -51.77
N LEU A 55 -0.54 -1.67 -51.32
CA LEU A 55 -0.63 -3.00 -51.94
C LEU A 55 -2.06 -3.57 -51.83
N ALA A 56 -2.72 -3.40 -50.69
CA ALA A 56 -4.10 -3.83 -50.48
C ALA A 56 -5.09 -3.07 -51.37
N ALA A 57 -4.93 -1.75 -51.52
CA ALA A 57 -5.75 -0.95 -52.43
C ALA A 57 -5.59 -1.38 -53.89
N ILE A 58 -4.35 -1.65 -54.33
CA ILE A 58 -4.07 -2.18 -55.68
C ILE A 58 -4.70 -3.56 -55.85
N SER A 59 -4.58 -4.45 -54.86
CA SER A 59 -5.22 -5.77 -54.87
C SER A 59 -6.73 -5.67 -55.04
N ALA A 60 -7.39 -4.83 -54.23
CA ALA A 60 -8.83 -4.57 -54.31
C ALA A 60 -9.24 -3.98 -55.68
N LEU A 61 -8.45 -3.07 -56.25
CA LEU A 61 -8.68 -2.53 -57.59
C LEU A 61 -8.60 -3.59 -58.69
N ILE A 62 -7.63 -4.51 -58.63
CA ILE A 62 -7.50 -5.60 -59.60
C ILE A 62 -8.72 -6.52 -59.50
N VAL A 63 -9.13 -6.90 -58.28
CA VAL A 63 -10.31 -7.74 -58.06
C VAL A 63 -11.57 -7.06 -58.56
N TRP A 64 -11.76 -5.77 -58.26
CA TRP A 64 -12.93 -4.99 -58.72
C TRP A 64 -13.06 -4.97 -60.24
N ASN A 65 -11.93 -4.87 -60.96
CA ASN A 65 -11.94 -4.76 -62.41
C ASN A 65 -11.96 -6.11 -63.14
N LYS A 66 -11.42 -7.19 -62.55
CA LYS A 66 -11.32 -8.51 -63.20
C LYS A 66 -12.39 -9.52 -62.79
N ALA A 67 -12.95 -9.43 -61.58
CA ALA A 67 -13.87 -10.42 -61.07
C ALA A 67 -15.29 -10.27 -61.67
N GLN A 68 -15.92 -11.41 -61.98
CA GLN A 68 -17.34 -11.45 -62.33
C GLN A 68 -18.20 -11.12 -61.10
N ARG A 69 -19.30 -10.37 -61.29
CA ARG A 69 -20.18 -9.89 -60.20
C ARG A 69 -21.14 -10.98 -59.68
N ASN A 70 -20.56 -12.06 -59.16
CA ASN A 70 -21.28 -13.19 -58.55
C ASN A 70 -21.23 -13.13 -57.01
N ASN A 71 -21.82 -14.13 -56.34
CA ASN A 71 -21.79 -14.22 -54.87
C ASN A 71 -20.37 -14.26 -54.28
N ARG A 72 -19.39 -14.84 -55.00
CA ARG A 72 -17.99 -14.86 -54.56
C ARG A 72 -17.40 -13.44 -54.53
N PHE A 73 -17.70 -12.63 -55.54
CA PHE A 73 -17.24 -11.23 -55.58
C PHE A 73 -17.74 -10.44 -54.37
N TRP A 74 -19.04 -10.50 -54.05
CA TRP A 74 -19.59 -9.78 -52.91
C TRP A 74 -19.02 -10.26 -51.57
N ARG A 75 -18.76 -11.56 -51.41
CA ARG A 75 -18.06 -12.11 -50.24
C ARG A 75 -16.66 -11.51 -50.09
N ILE A 76 -15.91 -11.36 -51.18
CA ILE A 76 -14.56 -10.75 -51.15
C ILE A 76 -14.65 -9.27 -50.74
N ILE A 77 -15.62 -8.52 -51.25
CA ILE A 77 -15.81 -7.11 -50.86
C ILE A 77 -16.17 -6.99 -49.38
N VAL A 78 -17.09 -7.81 -48.88
CA VAL A 78 -17.44 -7.83 -47.45
C VAL A 78 -16.22 -8.20 -46.61
N LEU A 79 -15.40 -9.16 -47.03
CA LEU A 79 -14.17 -9.53 -46.33
C LEU A 79 -13.13 -8.41 -46.33
N PHE A 80 -12.97 -7.63 -47.41
CA PHE A 80 -12.11 -6.45 -47.41
C PHE A 80 -12.59 -5.39 -46.42
N LEU A 81 -13.90 -5.13 -46.36
CA LEU A 81 -14.48 -4.18 -45.41
C LEU A 81 -14.38 -4.66 -43.97
N ALA A 82 -14.62 -5.96 -43.72
CA ALA A 82 -14.45 -6.56 -42.41
C ALA A 82 -12.98 -6.52 -41.96
N ASN A 83 -12.05 -6.84 -42.88
CA ASN A 83 -10.61 -6.73 -42.63
C ASN A 83 -10.19 -5.28 -42.29
N ALA A 84 -10.72 -4.28 -43.00
CA ALA A 84 -10.49 -2.88 -42.68
C ALA A 84 -11.05 -2.49 -41.30
N GLY A 85 -12.25 -2.98 -40.95
CA GLY A 85 -12.85 -2.76 -39.64
C GLY A 85 -12.03 -3.39 -38.51
N LEU A 86 -11.59 -4.64 -38.68
CA LEU A 86 -10.69 -5.33 -37.77
C LEU A 86 -9.38 -4.56 -37.59
N ASN A 87 -8.79 -4.06 -38.69
CA ASN A 87 -7.56 -3.28 -38.62
C ASN A 87 -7.68 -2.01 -37.75
N ILE A 88 -8.81 -1.29 -37.86
CA ILE A 88 -9.11 -0.14 -36.98
C ILE A 88 -9.39 -0.60 -35.55
N PHE A 89 -10.14 -1.68 -35.41
CA PHE A 89 -10.56 -2.20 -34.10
C PHE A 89 -9.38 -2.66 -33.26
N TRP A 90 -8.35 -3.23 -33.89
CA TRP A 90 -7.07 -3.51 -33.24
C TRP A 90 -6.46 -2.26 -32.61
N SER A 91 -6.32 -1.17 -33.38
CA SER A 91 -5.76 0.10 -32.90
C SER A 91 -6.60 0.68 -31.75
N PHE A 92 -7.92 0.56 -31.82
CA PHE A 92 -8.82 0.97 -30.75
C PHE A 92 -8.60 0.16 -29.47
N LEU A 93 -8.58 -1.17 -29.54
CA LEU A 93 -8.37 -2.02 -28.37
C LEU A 93 -7.00 -1.78 -27.72
N PHE A 94 -5.94 -1.68 -28.54
CA PHE A 94 -4.58 -1.57 -28.06
C PHE A 94 -4.23 -0.17 -27.55
N PHE A 95 -4.45 0.87 -28.36
CA PHE A 95 -3.99 2.24 -28.05
C PHE A 95 -5.04 3.13 -27.38
N ASN A 96 -6.33 2.79 -27.45
CA ASN A 96 -7.38 3.61 -26.84
C ASN A 96 -7.99 2.97 -25.58
N GLN A 97 -8.21 1.65 -25.57
CA GLN A 97 -8.77 0.93 -24.42
C GLN A 97 -7.70 0.29 -23.54
N TYR A 98 -6.44 0.26 -23.97
CA TYR A 98 -5.32 -0.36 -23.24
C TYR A 98 -5.52 -1.86 -22.91
N LEU A 99 -6.36 -2.54 -23.71
CA LEU A 99 -6.73 -3.94 -23.52
C LEU A 99 -5.85 -4.86 -24.38
N ILE A 100 -4.63 -5.13 -23.89
CA ILE A 100 -3.61 -5.90 -24.63
C ILE A 100 -4.07 -7.35 -24.90
N GLY A 101 -4.65 -8.02 -23.90
CA GLY A 101 -5.13 -9.41 -24.04
C GLY A 101 -6.18 -9.58 -25.16
N PRO A 102 -7.29 -8.81 -25.15
CA PRO A 102 -8.24 -8.79 -26.27
C PRO A 102 -7.61 -8.42 -27.62
N ALA A 103 -6.63 -7.51 -27.64
CA ALA A 103 -5.93 -7.14 -28.87
C ALA A 103 -5.13 -8.31 -29.48
N VAL A 104 -4.64 -9.27 -28.69
CA VAL A 104 -4.01 -10.51 -29.21
C VAL A 104 -5.02 -11.35 -29.99
N TRP A 105 -6.20 -11.59 -29.42
CA TRP A 105 -7.24 -12.38 -30.07
C TRP A 105 -7.76 -11.70 -31.34
N GLU A 106 -7.94 -10.38 -31.29
CA GLU A 106 -8.32 -9.58 -32.43
C GLU A 106 -7.25 -9.65 -33.54
N ALA A 107 -5.96 -9.52 -33.22
CA ALA A 107 -4.89 -9.62 -34.20
C ALA A 107 -4.86 -11.00 -34.90
N GLY A 108 -5.20 -12.07 -34.18
CA GLY A 108 -5.42 -13.40 -34.76
C GLY A 108 -6.58 -13.42 -35.76
N LEU A 109 -7.70 -12.79 -35.43
CA LEU A 109 -8.87 -12.66 -36.31
C LEU A 109 -8.56 -11.82 -37.55
N LEU A 110 -7.83 -10.72 -37.38
CA LEU A 110 -7.32 -9.91 -38.49
C LEU A 110 -6.44 -10.76 -39.41
N GLY A 111 -5.49 -11.51 -38.87
CA GLY A 111 -4.61 -12.40 -39.63
C GLY A 111 -5.38 -13.46 -40.43
N LEU A 112 -6.36 -14.09 -39.79
CA LEU A 112 -7.26 -15.05 -40.45
C LEU A 112 -8.01 -14.41 -41.62
N SER A 113 -8.53 -13.19 -41.45
CA SER A 113 -9.26 -12.49 -42.51
C SER A 113 -8.39 -12.23 -43.75
N VAL A 114 -7.11 -11.88 -43.58
CA VAL A 114 -6.16 -11.68 -44.70
C VAL A 114 -5.87 -13.00 -45.40
N ILE A 115 -5.66 -14.08 -44.65
CA ILE A 115 -5.41 -15.42 -45.23
C ILE A 115 -6.62 -15.87 -46.07
N VAL A 116 -7.83 -15.67 -45.56
CA VAL A 116 -9.06 -15.98 -46.32
C VAL A 116 -9.15 -15.13 -47.59
N LEU A 117 -8.80 -13.84 -47.55
CA LEU A 117 -8.74 -12.98 -48.75
C LEU A 117 -7.73 -13.52 -49.77
N VAL A 118 -6.53 -13.91 -49.35
CA VAL A 118 -5.50 -14.52 -50.22
C VAL A 118 -6.07 -15.76 -50.93
N ILE A 119 -6.68 -16.68 -50.18
CA ILE A 119 -7.23 -17.93 -50.75
C ILE A 119 -8.36 -17.66 -51.74
N LEU A 120 -9.29 -16.76 -51.41
CA LEU A 120 -10.45 -16.46 -52.26
C LEU A 120 -10.09 -15.68 -53.52
N ILE A 121 -9.06 -14.84 -53.46
CA ILE A 121 -8.59 -14.02 -54.59
C ILE A 121 -7.67 -14.80 -55.52
N TRP A 122 -6.96 -15.82 -55.03
CA TRP A 122 -6.06 -16.67 -55.83
C TRP A 122 -6.64 -17.15 -57.17
N PRO A 123 -7.85 -17.75 -57.24
CA PRO A 123 -8.43 -18.20 -58.50
C PRO A 123 -8.88 -17.05 -59.43
N ILE A 124 -8.99 -15.82 -58.93
CA ILE A 124 -9.37 -14.63 -59.72
C ILE A 124 -8.12 -13.98 -60.31
N SER A 125 -7.11 -13.73 -59.47
CA SER A 125 -5.84 -13.16 -59.91
C SER A 125 -4.72 -13.50 -58.93
N ARG A 126 -3.75 -14.29 -59.42
CA ARG A 126 -2.51 -14.59 -58.69
C ARG A 126 -1.76 -13.34 -58.26
N TRP A 127 -1.72 -12.31 -59.11
CA TRP A 127 -1.09 -11.03 -58.78
C TRP A 127 -1.80 -10.30 -57.64
N ALA A 128 -3.14 -10.19 -57.68
CA ALA A 128 -3.89 -9.55 -56.59
C ALA A 128 -3.73 -10.30 -55.26
N SER A 129 -3.70 -11.63 -55.31
CA SER A 129 -3.47 -12.46 -54.13
C SER A 129 -2.05 -12.30 -53.59
N ALA A 130 -1.02 -12.25 -54.47
CA ALA A 130 0.37 -12.10 -54.06
C ALA A 130 0.65 -10.76 -53.37
N LEU A 131 -0.05 -9.69 -53.77
CA LEU A 131 0.05 -8.37 -53.12
C LEU A 131 -0.41 -8.37 -51.65
N LEU A 132 -1.25 -9.32 -51.24
CA LEU A 132 -1.71 -9.47 -49.86
C LEU A 132 -0.83 -10.39 -49.01
N VAL A 133 0.11 -11.11 -49.61
CA VAL A 133 1.03 -12.00 -48.87
C VAL A 133 1.93 -11.23 -47.90
N PRO A 134 2.56 -10.08 -48.29
CA PRO A 134 3.29 -9.25 -47.34
C PRO A 134 2.43 -8.78 -46.17
N TYR A 135 1.13 -8.53 -46.41
CA TYR A 135 0.20 -8.13 -45.36
C TYR A 135 -0.04 -9.28 -44.37
N ALA A 136 -0.27 -10.50 -44.86
CA ALA A 136 -0.43 -11.67 -43.99
C ALA A 136 0.81 -11.93 -43.12
N ILE A 137 2.01 -11.79 -43.70
CA ILE A 137 3.29 -11.96 -42.99
C ILE A 137 3.43 -10.90 -41.89
N TRP A 138 3.15 -9.64 -42.21
CA TRP A 138 3.23 -8.55 -41.24
C TRP A 138 2.24 -8.71 -40.10
N VAL A 139 0.99 -9.11 -40.39
CA VAL A 139 0.00 -9.34 -39.32
C VAL A 139 0.42 -10.51 -38.45
N ALA A 140 0.97 -11.60 -39.00
CA ALA A 140 1.51 -12.69 -38.18
C ALA A 140 2.63 -12.23 -37.24
N PHE A 141 3.54 -11.39 -37.72
CA PHE A 141 4.57 -10.76 -36.90
C PHE A 141 3.96 -9.85 -35.82
N ALA A 142 3.00 -8.98 -36.18
CA ALA A 142 2.34 -8.08 -35.25
C ALA A 142 1.54 -8.83 -34.17
N SER A 143 0.87 -9.93 -34.53
CA SER A 143 0.19 -10.79 -33.57
C SER A 143 1.17 -11.40 -32.57
N PHE A 144 2.32 -11.88 -33.03
CA PHE A 144 3.36 -12.43 -32.16
C PHE A 144 3.98 -11.35 -31.24
N LEU A 145 4.22 -10.15 -31.77
CA LEU A 145 4.66 -8.99 -30.99
C LEU A 145 3.64 -8.63 -29.90
N THR A 146 2.36 -8.53 -30.26
CA THR A 146 1.28 -8.21 -29.31
C THR A 146 1.16 -9.27 -28.22
N PHE A 147 1.32 -10.55 -28.58
CA PHE A 147 1.34 -11.65 -27.61
C PHE A 147 2.54 -11.57 -26.66
N THR A 148 3.72 -11.27 -27.18
CA THR A 148 4.93 -11.12 -26.35
C THR A 148 4.78 -9.93 -25.40
N ILE A 149 4.29 -8.80 -25.90
CA ILE A 149 3.95 -7.64 -25.06
C ILE A 149 3.02 -8.10 -23.94
N TRP A 150 1.86 -8.70 -24.26
CA TRP A 150 0.91 -9.20 -23.26
C TRP A 150 1.57 -10.07 -22.18
N THR A 151 2.45 -11.00 -22.56
CA THR A 151 3.14 -11.87 -21.60
C THR A 151 4.09 -11.12 -20.67
N LEU A 152 4.69 -10.02 -21.12
CA LEU A 152 5.55 -9.15 -20.30
C LEU A 152 4.74 -8.27 -19.32
N GLN A 153 3.43 -8.11 -19.53
CA GLN A 153 2.55 -7.43 -18.56
C GLN A 153 1.89 -8.39 -17.56
N LEU A 154 2.04 -9.70 -17.72
CA LEU A 154 1.54 -10.65 -16.73
C LEU A 154 2.46 -10.60 -15.50
N PRO A 155 1.91 -10.48 -14.28
CA PRO A 155 2.71 -10.50 -13.06
C PRO A 155 3.45 -11.84 -12.93
N GLU A 156 4.74 -11.79 -12.60
CA GLU A 156 5.49 -13.00 -12.24
C GLU A 156 4.91 -13.60 -10.95
N ILE A 157 4.39 -14.83 -11.06
CA ILE A 157 3.78 -15.61 -9.97
C ILE A 157 4.74 -15.80 -8.76
N SER A 158 6.04 -15.59 -8.94
CA SER A 158 7.08 -15.76 -7.91
C SER A 158 7.25 -14.60 -6.92
N THR A 159 6.45 -13.53 -7.02
CA THR A 159 6.64 -12.33 -6.18
C THR A 159 5.59 -12.13 -5.08
N ILE A 160 4.54 -12.95 -5.04
CA ILE A 160 3.47 -12.83 -4.04
C ILE A 160 3.81 -13.69 -2.83
N ASN A 161 4.08 -13.02 -1.71
CA ASN A 161 4.46 -13.66 -0.44
C ASN A 161 3.48 -13.33 0.70
N SER A 162 2.50 -12.45 0.48
CA SER A 162 1.52 -12.04 1.49
C SER A 162 0.08 -12.09 0.98
N PHE A 163 -0.88 -12.07 1.93
CA PHE A 163 -2.29 -11.96 1.63
C PHE A 163 -2.61 -10.65 0.90
N GLU A 164 -2.03 -9.54 1.35
CA GLU A 164 -2.23 -8.20 0.77
C GLU A 164 -1.77 -8.13 -0.69
N GLU A 165 -0.62 -8.72 -1.01
CA GLU A 165 -0.13 -8.82 -2.39
C GLU A 165 -1.03 -9.71 -3.25
N CYS A 166 -1.50 -10.83 -2.71
CA CYS A 166 -2.42 -11.73 -3.40
C CYS A 166 -3.74 -11.02 -3.77
N VAL A 167 -4.31 -10.25 -2.83
CA VAL A 167 -5.53 -9.46 -3.07
C VAL A 167 -5.27 -8.33 -4.05
N SER A 168 -4.15 -7.61 -3.91
CA SER A 168 -3.78 -6.50 -4.79
C SER A 168 -3.52 -6.96 -6.23
N ALA A 169 -3.06 -8.20 -6.40
CA ALA A 169 -2.92 -8.85 -7.71
C ALA A 169 -4.26 -9.30 -8.33
N GLY A 170 -5.38 -9.14 -7.62
CA GLY A 170 -6.73 -9.44 -8.12
C GLY A 170 -7.15 -10.90 -8.02
N TYR A 171 -6.47 -11.71 -7.20
CA TYR A 171 -6.84 -13.11 -6.99
C TYR A 171 -8.07 -13.27 -6.09
N PRO A 172 -8.83 -14.37 -6.24
CA PRO A 172 -10.05 -14.59 -5.47
C PRO A 172 -9.77 -14.75 -3.98
N VAL A 173 -10.57 -14.05 -3.17
CA VAL A 173 -10.62 -14.17 -1.70
C VAL A 173 -11.80 -15.07 -1.32
N LEU A 174 -11.53 -16.08 -0.50
CA LEU A 174 -12.51 -17.00 0.05
C LEU A 174 -13.24 -16.36 1.23
N GLU A 175 -14.53 -16.64 1.36
CA GLU A 175 -15.37 -16.26 2.50
C GLU A 175 -15.11 -17.19 3.71
N SER A 176 -13.87 -17.18 4.21
CA SER A 176 -13.41 -17.91 5.40
C SER A 176 -12.97 -16.95 6.50
N TYR A 177 -12.80 -17.44 7.74
CA TYR A 177 -12.15 -16.71 8.82
C TYR A 177 -10.92 -17.46 9.34
N PRO A 178 -9.70 -16.89 9.26
CA PRO A 178 -9.35 -15.65 8.55
C PRO A 178 -9.64 -15.74 7.05
N ARG A 179 -9.74 -14.58 6.38
CA ARG A 179 -9.92 -14.56 4.92
C ARG A 179 -8.70 -15.18 4.26
N GLN A 180 -8.93 -15.92 3.18
CA GLN A 180 -7.85 -16.58 2.45
C GLN A 180 -7.85 -16.16 0.99
N CYS A 181 -6.70 -15.71 0.49
CA CYS A 181 -6.51 -15.38 -0.92
C CYS A 181 -5.79 -16.54 -1.62
N LYS A 182 -6.34 -17.00 -2.74
CA LYS A 182 -5.85 -18.20 -3.44
C LYS A 182 -5.38 -17.89 -4.85
N ILE A 183 -4.11 -18.19 -5.12
CA ILE A 183 -3.57 -18.16 -6.48
C ILE A 183 -4.02 -19.45 -7.21
N PRO A 184 -4.65 -19.37 -8.40
CA PRO A 184 -5.01 -20.54 -9.18
C PRO A 184 -3.79 -21.41 -9.50
N GLY A 185 -3.74 -22.64 -8.97
CA GLY A 185 -2.61 -23.55 -9.13
C GLY A 185 -1.36 -23.21 -8.29
N GLY A 186 -1.46 -22.26 -7.35
CA GLY A 186 -0.35 -21.79 -6.52
C GLY A 186 -0.66 -21.85 -5.02
N ALA A 187 0.05 -20.99 -4.26
CA ALA A 187 -0.09 -20.88 -2.81
C ALA A 187 -1.43 -20.23 -2.39
N THR A 188 -1.81 -20.51 -1.14
CA THR A 188 -2.93 -19.84 -0.45
C THR A 188 -2.35 -19.04 0.69
N PHE A 189 -2.73 -17.76 0.75
CA PHE A 189 -2.29 -16.83 1.80
C PHE A 189 -3.46 -16.53 2.71
N ALA A 190 -3.25 -16.61 4.02
CA ALA A 190 -4.24 -16.23 5.02
C ALA A 190 -3.98 -14.78 5.46
N GLU A 191 -5.05 -14.04 5.67
CA GLU A 191 -5.02 -12.73 6.31
C GLU A 191 -4.41 -12.84 7.71
N ASP A 192 -3.49 -11.93 8.05
CA ASP A 192 -2.91 -11.85 9.39
C ASP A 192 -3.98 -11.35 10.37
N ILE A 193 -4.28 -12.18 11.38
CA ILE A 193 -5.21 -11.87 12.47
C ILE A 193 -4.52 -11.91 13.83
N GLY A 194 -3.17 -11.88 13.83
CA GLY A 194 -2.36 -12.11 15.02
C GLY A 194 -2.58 -13.53 15.57
N ASN A 195 -2.76 -13.64 16.89
CA ASN A 195 -2.96 -14.92 17.56
C ASN A 195 -4.40 -15.13 18.06
N GLU A 196 -5.39 -14.43 17.49
CA GLU A 196 -6.78 -14.47 17.95
C GLU A 196 -7.33 -15.89 18.07
N LEU A 197 -7.13 -16.73 17.05
CA LEU A 197 -7.67 -18.10 17.05
C LEU A 197 -7.06 -18.96 18.17
N GLU A 198 -5.78 -18.75 18.50
CA GLU A 198 -5.09 -19.46 19.58
C GLU A 198 -5.62 -19.05 20.97
N LYS A 199 -6.19 -17.84 21.08
CA LYS A 199 -6.65 -17.26 22.34
C LYS A 199 -8.16 -17.30 22.54
N THR A 200 -8.92 -17.84 21.59
CA THR A 200 -10.40 -17.86 21.59
C THR A 200 -11.02 -18.36 22.91
N ASP A 201 -10.38 -19.33 23.59
CA ASP A 201 -10.89 -19.89 24.84
C ASP A 201 -10.55 -19.07 26.10
N LEU A 202 -9.60 -18.13 25.98
CA LEU A 202 -9.08 -17.29 27.06
C LEU A 202 -9.57 -15.85 26.98
N ILE A 203 -9.56 -15.26 25.79
CA ILE A 203 -9.91 -13.86 25.56
C ILE A 203 -10.42 -13.67 24.13
N LYS A 204 -11.46 -12.86 23.97
CA LYS A 204 -12.07 -12.53 22.69
C LYS A 204 -12.22 -11.03 22.57
N ILE A 205 -11.81 -10.49 21.42
CA ILE A 205 -11.95 -9.07 21.11
C ILE A 205 -13.12 -8.83 20.15
N TYR A 206 -13.97 -7.87 20.49
CA TYR A 206 -15.12 -7.48 19.68
C TYR A 206 -14.87 -6.16 18.93
N ASN A 207 -14.12 -5.24 19.54
CA ASN A 207 -13.67 -4.01 18.91
C ASN A 207 -12.29 -3.60 19.44
N PRO A 208 -11.32 -3.26 18.57
CA PRO A 208 -11.36 -3.43 17.12
C PRO A 208 -11.29 -4.91 16.71
N ARG A 209 -11.79 -5.25 15.52
CA ARG A 209 -11.48 -6.53 14.86
C ARG A 209 -10.09 -6.46 14.20
N PRO A 210 -9.41 -7.60 13.96
CA PRO A 210 -8.15 -7.59 13.23
C PRO A 210 -8.25 -6.83 11.91
N ASN A 211 -7.20 -6.08 11.58
CA ASN A 211 -7.07 -5.23 10.40
C ASN A 211 -8.10 -4.10 10.28
N GLN A 212 -8.84 -3.78 11.34
CA GLN A 212 -9.74 -2.63 11.35
C GLN A 212 -8.93 -1.32 11.37
N ILE A 213 -9.43 -0.32 10.63
CA ILE A 213 -8.91 1.05 10.69
C ILE A 213 -9.39 1.69 12.00
N ILE A 214 -8.46 2.16 12.83
CA ILE A 214 -8.72 2.76 14.14
C ILE A 214 -8.40 4.26 14.17
N GLU A 215 -9.11 4.97 15.04
CA GLU A 215 -8.94 6.40 15.34
C GLU A 215 -8.90 6.61 16.85
N THR A 216 -8.31 7.71 17.30
CA THR A 216 -8.24 8.05 18.73
C THR A 216 -9.40 8.99 19.11
N PRO A 217 -10.13 8.77 20.23
CA PRO A 217 -9.99 7.65 21.17
C PRO A 217 -10.61 6.34 20.65
N LEU A 218 -9.91 5.22 20.83
CA LEU A 218 -10.37 3.89 20.48
C LEU A 218 -11.05 3.22 21.68
N PHE A 219 -12.30 2.80 21.53
CA PHE A 219 -12.99 2.03 22.57
C PHE A 219 -12.75 0.54 22.40
N VAL A 220 -11.78 -0.02 23.13
CA VAL A 220 -11.51 -1.46 23.09
C VAL A 220 -12.58 -2.20 23.90
N LYS A 221 -13.15 -3.26 23.32
CA LYS A 221 -14.22 -4.07 23.92
C LYS A 221 -14.02 -5.54 23.61
N GLY A 222 -14.37 -6.39 24.56
CA GLY A 222 -14.29 -7.83 24.43
C GLY A 222 -14.75 -8.54 25.70
N GLU A 223 -14.41 -9.81 25.78
CA GLU A 223 -14.57 -10.62 26.98
C GLU A 223 -13.30 -11.44 27.22
N ALA A 224 -12.93 -11.63 28.48
CA ALA A 224 -11.80 -12.47 28.88
C ALA A 224 -12.24 -13.38 30.02
N ARG A 225 -11.59 -14.53 30.17
CA ARG A 225 -11.77 -15.40 31.34
C ARG A 225 -11.42 -14.62 32.60
N GLY A 226 -12.15 -14.85 33.70
CA GLY A 226 -11.91 -14.11 34.94
C GLY A 226 -10.46 -14.18 35.46
N ASN A 227 -9.76 -15.29 35.20
CA ASN A 227 -8.33 -15.45 35.51
C ASN A 227 -7.36 -14.62 34.64
N TRP A 228 -7.87 -13.90 33.63
CA TRP A 228 -7.11 -12.93 32.84
C TRP A 228 -6.93 -11.60 33.56
N TYR A 229 -7.86 -11.29 34.46
CA TYR A 229 -7.88 -10.06 35.25
C TYR A 229 -7.10 -10.24 36.55
N PHE A 230 -6.61 -9.11 37.06
CA PHE A 230 -6.16 -8.96 38.43
C PHE A 230 -6.67 -7.60 38.93
N GLU A 231 -7.18 -7.53 40.16
CA GLU A 231 -7.79 -6.29 40.68
C GLU A 231 -8.89 -5.69 39.78
N ALA A 232 -9.61 -6.53 39.03
CA ALA A 232 -10.65 -6.16 38.07
C ALA A 232 -10.17 -5.44 36.79
N ASP A 233 -8.86 -5.44 36.50
CA ASP A 233 -8.34 -4.92 35.24
C ASP A 233 -7.19 -5.76 34.64
N PHE A 234 -6.73 -5.34 33.46
CA PHE A 234 -5.50 -5.80 32.82
C PHE A 234 -5.03 -4.77 31.78
N PRO A 235 -3.74 -4.70 31.43
CA PRO A 235 -3.23 -3.67 30.52
C PRO A 235 -3.49 -3.96 29.04
N ILE A 236 -3.86 -2.92 28.30
CA ILE A 236 -3.92 -2.91 26.83
C ILE A 236 -2.91 -1.90 26.30
N LYS A 237 -2.02 -2.36 25.43
CA LYS A 237 -0.95 -1.57 24.80
C LYS A 237 -1.16 -1.51 23.30
N LEU A 238 -0.83 -0.38 22.69
CA LEU A 238 -0.90 -0.18 21.24
C LEU A 238 0.45 0.27 20.73
N PHE A 239 0.99 -0.50 19.80
CA PHE A 239 2.27 -0.22 19.14
C PHE A 239 2.05 0.08 17.66
N ASP A 240 2.90 0.90 17.06
CA ASP A 240 3.04 0.91 15.60
C ASP A 240 3.98 -0.19 15.11
N ASP A 241 4.04 -0.40 13.80
CA ASP A 241 4.87 -1.43 13.17
C ASP A 241 6.39 -1.19 13.34
N ASN A 242 6.78 0.00 13.78
CA ASN A 242 8.17 0.33 14.12
C ASN A 242 8.49 0.05 15.60
N GLY A 243 7.53 -0.48 16.37
CA GLY A 243 7.69 -0.85 17.77
C GLY A 243 7.51 0.30 18.77
N PHE A 244 6.99 1.46 18.34
CA PHE A 244 6.72 2.58 19.26
C PHE A 244 5.41 2.37 20.02
N LEU A 245 5.44 2.50 21.35
CA LEU A 245 4.25 2.44 22.19
C LEU A 245 3.43 3.74 22.06
N LEU A 246 2.34 3.68 21.29
CA LEU A 246 1.48 4.84 21.04
C LEU A 246 0.48 5.11 22.17
N GLY A 247 0.08 4.07 22.91
CA GLY A 247 -1.01 4.14 23.87
C GLY A 247 -1.01 2.98 24.84
N ILE A 248 -1.35 3.25 26.10
CA ILE A 248 -1.63 2.23 27.12
C ILE A 248 -2.86 2.63 27.92
N THR A 249 -3.75 1.68 28.21
CA THR A 249 -4.88 1.87 29.13
C THR A 249 -5.20 0.56 29.85
N PRO A 250 -5.61 0.59 31.13
CA PRO A 250 -6.21 -0.58 31.76
C PRO A 250 -7.60 -0.85 31.15
N ALA A 251 -7.90 -2.11 30.91
CA ALA A 251 -9.23 -2.60 30.56
C ALA A 251 -9.99 -2.97 31.81
N GLN A 252 -11.13 -2.34 32.06
CA GLN A 252 -11.91 -2.59 33.26
C GLN A 252 -12.91 -3.72 33.03
N ALA A 253 -12.98 -4.67 33.96
CA ALA A 253 -14.04 -5.67 34.02
C ALA A 253 -15.40 -4.99 34.26
N LEU A 254 -16.42 -5.42 33.51
CA LEU A 254 -17.79 -4.90 33.61
C LEU A 254 -18.69 -5.75 34.52
N GLY A 255 -18.12 -6.76 35.19
CA GLY A 255 -18.82 -7.69 36.06
C GLY A 255 -17.89 -8.32 37.09
N ASP A 256 -18.39 -9.32 37.82
CA ASP A 256 -17.58 -10.07 38.77
C ASP A 256 -16.53 -10.91 38.03
N TRP A 257 -15.26 -10.60 38.27
CA TRP A 257 -14.12 -11.20 37.58
C TRP A 257 -13.53 -12.40 38.31
N MET A 258 -13.91 -12.66 39.57
CA MET A 258 -13.44 -13.81 40.34
C MET A 258 -14.15 -15.11 39.92
N THR A 259 -14.07 -15.44 38.63
CA THR A 259 -14.76 -16.55 38.00
C THR A 259 -13.88 -17.23 36.93
N GLU A 260 -14.23 -18.46 36.55
CA GLU A 260 -13.68 -19.12 35.37
C GLU A 260 -14.44 -18.77 34.09
N ASP A 261 -15.57 -18.08 34.19
CA ASP A 261 -16.39 -17.67 33.06
C ASP A 261 -15.80 -16.46 32.31
N PHE A 262 -16.37 -16.19 31.13
CA PHE A 262 -16.06 -14.98 30.38
C PHE A 262 -16.71 -13.76 31.03
N VAL A 263 -15.91 -12.72 31.22
CA VAL A 263 -16.31 -11.43 31.79
C VAL A 263 -15.98 -10.36 30.77
N ALA A 264 -16.96 -9.51 30.48
CA ALA A 264 -16.81 -8.43 29.52
C ALA A 264 -15.88 -7.33 30.06
N PHE A 265 -15.10 -6.70 29.18
CA PHE A 265 -14.27 -5.55 29.50
C PHE A 265 -14.50 -4.38 28.56
N SER A 266 -14.14 -3.18 29.02
CA SER A 266 -14.02 -2.00 28.15
C SER A 266 -12.84 -1.13 28.55
N ALA A 267 -12.19 -0.54 27.55
CA ALA A 267 -11.07 0.38 27.76
C ALA A 267 -11.10 1.53 26.73
N PRO A 268 -11.22 2.80 27.16
CA PRO A 268 -11.00 3.94 26.27
C PRO A 268 -9.49 4.16 26.09
N LEU A 269 -8.99 3.95 24.88
CA LEU A 269 -7.58 4.10 24.54
C LEU A 269 -7.34 5.36 23.71
N SER A 270 -6.76 6.37 24.34
CA SER A 270 -6.16 7.52 23.65
C SER A 270 -4.71 7.19 23.26
N PHE A 271 -4.31 7.54 22.04
CA PHE A 271 -2.98 7.18 21.54
C PHE A 271 -2.34 8.30 20.70
N ALA A 272 -1.01 8.34 20.71
CA ALA A 272 -0.19 9.29 19.97
C ALA A 272 -0.25 9.06 18.46
N ALA A 273 0.14 10.06 17.67
CA ALA A 273 0.17 9.94 16.22
C ALA A 273 1.16 8.85 15.78
N PRO A 274 0.73 7.87 14.96
CA PRO A 274 1.57 6.74 14.58
C PRO A 274 2.59 7.12 13.51
N SER A 275 3.72 6.43 13.48
CA SER A 275 4.77 6.63 12.48
C SER A 275 4.66 5.68 11.26
N SER A 276 3.77 4.69 11.36
CA SER A 276 3.39 3.73 10.32
C SER A 276 1.87 3.68 10.19
N LEU A 277 1.36 3.27 9.03
CA LEU A 277 -0.08 3.01 8.84
C LEU A 277 -0.53 1.69 9.48
N LYS A 278 0.41 0.85 9.93
CA LYS A 278 0.16 -0.43 10.59
C LYS A 278 0.59 -0.39 12.05
N GLY A 279 -0.10 -1.16 12.87
CA GLY A 279 0.22 -1.34 14.29
C GLY A 279 -0.34 -2.63 14.86
N LYS A 280 -0.04 -2.86 16.14
CA LYS A 280 -0.47 -4.03 16.92
C LYS A 280 -1.07 -3.58 18.23
N LEU A 281 -2.30 -4.01 18.50
CA LEU A 281 -2.94 -3.89 19.80
C LEU A 281 -2.68 -5.17 20.59
N ILE A 282 -2.05 -5.04 21.75
CA ILE A 282 -1.66 -6.14 22.62
C ILE A 282 -2.49 -6.04 23.91
N LEU A 283 -3.26 -7.08 24.21
CA LEU A 283 -4.00 -7.23 25.45
C LEU A 283 -3.22 -8.25 26.28
N GLU A 284 -2.50 -7.77 27.28
CA GLU A 284 -1.68 -8.64 28.14
C GLU A 284 -2.54 -9.15 29.30
N LYS A 285 -2.36 -10.42 29.66
CA LYS A 285 -2.86 -10.96 30.91
C LYS A 285 -2.08 -10.33 32.04
N ASP A 286 -2.77 -9.85 33.06
CA ASP A 286 -2.05 -9.28 34.20
C ASP A 286 -1.25 -10.37 34.93
N ASN A 287 0.02 -10.06 35.22
CA ASN A 287 0.98 -10.98 35.81
C ASN A 287 1.73 -10.33 36.98
N PRO A 288 1.06 -10.12 38.12
CA PRO A 288 1.67 -9.49 39.29
C PRO A 288 2.84 -10.31 39.87
N SER A 289 2.94 -11.60 39.55
CA SER A 289 4.05 -12.46 40.00
C SER A 289 5.36 -12.22 39.24
N GLY A 290 5.30 -11.61 38.05
CA GLY A 290 6.45 -11.39 37.16
C GLY A 290 7.09 -12.67 36.62
N LEU A 291 6.46 -13.83 36.79
CA LEU A 291 7.00 -15.11 36.32
C LEU A 291 6.62 -15.34 34.84
N PRO A 292 7.58 -15.63 33.94
CA PRO A 292 7.31 -15.79 32.51
C PRO A 292 6.29 -16.87 32.15
N GLU A 293 6.14 -17.90 32.98
CA GLU A 293 5.18 -19.00 32.78
C GLU A 293 3.71 -18.58 32.88
N TYR A 294 3.43 -17.43 33.49
CA TYR A 294 2.07 -16.88 33.61
C TYR A 294 1.78 -15.75 32.61
N GLU A 295 2.76 -15.35 31.81
CA GLU A 295 2.58 -14.37 30.75
C GLU A 295 1.68 -14.93 29.64
N ASN A 296 0.73 -14.12 29.21
CA ASN A 296 -0.14 -14.43 28.09
C ASN A 296 -0.59 -13.12 27.45
N GLU A 297 -0.74 -13.12 26.14
CA GLU A 297 -1.19 -11.93 25.41
C GLU A 297 -2.04 -12.31 24.21
N LEU A 298 -3.01 -11.45 23.91
CA LEU A 298 -3.71 -11.43 22.64
C LEU A 298 -3.16 -10.25 21.81
N THR A 299 -2.65 -10.57 20.63
CA THR A 299 -2.10 -9.60 19.67
C THR A 299 -3.05 -9.48 18.49
N VAL A 300 -3.48 -8.25 18.22
CA VAL A 300 -4.47 -7.91 17.19
C VAL A 300 -3.86 -6.89 16.23
N PRO A 301 -3.64 -7.23 14.94
CA PRO A 301 -3.14 -6.26 13.97
C PRO A 301 -4.22 -5.19 13.69
N VAL A 302 -3.81 -3.94 13.55
CA VAL A 302 -4.69 -2.79 13.30
C VAL A 302 -4.09 -1.85 12.27
N TYR A 303 -4.94 -1.06 11.60
CA TYR A 303 -4.52 0.00 10.69
C TYR A 303 -4.84 1.37 11.28
N PHE A 304 -3.98 2.35 11.08
CA PHE A 304 -4.25 3.73 11.45
C PHE A 304 -4.82 4.51 10.27
N LYS A 305 -5.78 5.40 10.53
CA LYS A 305 -6.36 6.25 9.48
C LYS A 305 -5.34 7.22 8.87
N GLU A 306 -4.44 7.74 9.70
CA GLU A 306 -3.38 8.66 9.31
C GLU A 306 -2.09 8.27 10.03
N ALA A 307 -0.95 8.42 9.35
CA ALA A 307 0.38 8.28 9.93
C ALA A 307 1.22 9.51 9.61
N GLN A 308 2.05 9.94 10.55
CA GLN A 308 3.02 11.00 10.29
C GLN A 308 4.12 10.43 9.39
N GLY A 309 4.09 10.81 8.11
CA GLY A 309 5.02 10.30 7.11
C GLY A 309 6.49 10.51 7.50
N ILE A 310 7.23 9.41 7.61
CA ILE A 310 8.69 9.44 7.73
C ILE A 310 9.25 9.70 6.32
N SER A 311 9.74 10.92 6.04
CA SER A 311 10.41 11.20 4.76
C SER A 311 11.70 10.39 4.63
N GLN A 312 12.07 10.01 3.40
CA GLN A 312 13.13 9.02 3.11
C GLN A 312 14.57 9.41 3.50
N GLU A 313 14.85 10.63 3.96
CA GLU A 313 16.14 10.96 4.60
C GLU A 313 15.98 11.01 6.12
N LEU A 314 16.69 10.11 6.81
CA LEU A 314 16.70 10.02 8.28
C LEU A 314 17.90 10.76 8.87
N MET A 315 17.74 11.20 10.12
CA MET A 315 18.84 11.65 10.98
C MET A 315 18.72 11.03 12.36
N THR A 316 19.84 10.84 13.04
CA THR A 316 19.88 10.37 14.42
C THR A 316 19.70 11.53 15.39
N VAL A 317 18.77 11.39 16.33
CA VAL A 317 18.61 12.25 17.51
C VAL A 317 18.70 11.41 18.78
N LYS A 318 19.02 12.03 19.92
CA LYS A 318 18.95 11.34 21.22
C LYS A 318 17.65 11.69 21.91
N ILE A 319 17.08 10.73 22.62
CA ILE A 319 16.02 10.95 23.61
C ILE A 319 16.50 10.39 24.95
N PHE A 320 15.89 10.85 26.04
CA PHE A 320 16.31 10.45 27.37
C PHE A 320 15.19 9.69 28.08
N LEU A 321 15.44 8.41 28.39
CA LEU A 321 14.51 7.52 29.08
C LEU A 321 14.97 7.24 30.51
N ASN A 322 14.06 6.99 31.44
CA ASN A 322 14.45 6.57 32.79
C ASN A 322 14.99 5.14 32.78
N ASP A 323 15.97 4.86 33.63
CA ASP A 323 16.61 3.55 33.75
C ASP A 323 16.12 2.82 35.01
N SER A 324 15.24 1.83 34.84
CA SER A 324 14.61 1.10 35.95
C SER A 324 15.49 -0.01 36.54
N ARG A 325 16.69 -0.24 36.01
CA ARG A 325 17.62 -1.25 36.55
C ARG A 325 18.20 -0.88 37.92
N PHE A 326 18.04 0.37 38.34
CA PHE A 326 18.62 0.93 39.57
C PHE A 326 17.64 1.05 40.74
N VAL A 327 16.46 0.41 40.67
CA VAL A 327 15.41 0.46 41.71
C VAL A 327 15.89 -0.08 43.08
N GLY A 328 17.01 -0.81 43.14
CA GLY A 328 17.59 -1.37 44.37
C GLY A 328 18.87 -0.68 44.91
N GLU A 329 19.28 0.47 44.38
CA GLU A 329 20.47 1.19 44.88
C GLU A 329 20.19 2.04 46.14
N PRO A 330 21.19 2.27 47.02
CA PRO A 330 21.02 2.99 48.29
C PRO A 330 20.58 4.46 48.15
N TYR A 331 20.67 5.03 46.95
CA TYR A 331 20.12 6.34 46.60
C TYR A 331 19.26 6.21 45.34
N PHE A 332 17.94 6.11 45.52
CA PHE A 332 16.98 6.05 44.43
C PHE A 332 16.73 7.47 43.89
N ASP A 333 17.15 7.73 42.65
CA ASP A 333 16.95 9.00 41.95
C ASP A 333 16.02 8.83 40.74
N CYS A 334 14.79 9.33 40.89
CA CYS A 334 13.75 9.30 39.86
C CYS A 334 14.09 10.16 38.62
N SER A 335 15.08 11.06 38.73
CA SER A 335 15.51 11.96 37.66
C SER A 335 16.59 11.34 36.78
N ARG A 336 17.07 10.13 37.13
CA ARG A 336 18.14 9.48 36.36
C ARG A 336 17.61 8.99 35.01
N THR A 337 18.20 9.52 33.95
CA THR A 337 17.89 9.14 32.57
C THR A 337 19.10 8.63 31.81
N ILE A 338 18.89 7.83 30.78
CA ILE A 338 19.88 7.35 29.83
C ILE A 338 19.56 7.85 28.42
N ALA A 339 20.60 8.23 27.68
CA ALA A 339 20.46 8.64 26.29
C ALA A 339 20.24 7.42 25.39
N VAL A 340 19.20 7.48 24.57
CA VAL A 340 18.82 6.46 23.59
C VAL A 340 18.73 7.12 22.22
N GLU A 341 19.29 6.48 21.21
CA GLU A 341 19.30 7.01 19.85
C GLU A 341 18.01 6.67 19.10
N ARG A 342 17.52 7.63 18.32
CA ARG A 342 16.29 7.56 17.52
C ARG A 342 16.54 8.02 16.11
N GLN A 343 15.99 7.30 15.15
CA GLN A 343 15.90 7.77 13.78
C GLN A 343 14.65 8.64 13.63
N VAL A 344 14.83 9.86 13.15
CA VAL A 344 13.74 10.78 12.83
C VAL A 344 13.91 11.33 11.42
N PRO A 345 12.84 11.76 10.74
CA PRO A 345 12.95 12.47 9.47
C PRO A 345 13.87 13.67 9.60
N LYS A 346 14.77 13.84 8.64
CA LYS A 346 15.69 14.96 8.59
C LYS A 346 14.91 16.27 8.55
N THR A 347 15.16 17.14 9.51
CA THR A 347 14.44 18.42 9.67
C THR A 347 15.37 19.49 10.21
N LEU A 348 15.03 20.76 9.95
CA LEU A 348 15.69 21.90 10.61
C LEU A 348 15.20 22.07 12.05
N ALA A 349 14.01 21.57 12.40
CA ALA A 349 13.43 21.64 13.74
C ALA A 349 13.87 20.45 14.61
N VAL A 350 15.18 20.24 14.75
CA VAL A 350 15.76 19.03 15.38
C VAL A 350 15.30 18.84 16.83
N ALA A 351 15.24 19.93 17.60
CA ALA A 351 14.77 19.86 19.00
C ALA A 351 13.31 19.41 19.09
N LYS A 352 12.44 19.92 18.22
CA LYS A 352 11.04 19.51 18.16
C LYS A 352 10.92 18.04 17.77
N ALA A 353 11.68 17.58 16.77
CA ALA A 353 11.68 16.19 16.35
C ALA A 353 12.20 15.23 17.44
N ALA A 354 13.21 15.63 18.21
CA ALA A 354 13.70 14.87 19.36
C ALA A 354 12.64 14.79 20.47
N THR A 355 11.95 15.89 20.77
CA THR A 355 10.85 15.87 21.74
C THR A 355 9.68 15.02 21.25
N GLU A 356 9.26 15.14 19.99
CA GLU A 356 8.22 14.29 19.41
C GLU A 356 8.62 12.80 19.44
N ALA A 357 9.90 12.48 19.21
CA ALA A 357 10.40 11.12 19.33
C ALA A 357 10.38 10.60 20.78
N LEU A 358 10.64 11.46 21.77
CA LEU A 358 10.50 11.13 23.19
C LEU A 358 9.03 10.86 23.55
N LEU A 359 8.11 11.69 23.06
CA LEU A 359 6.66 11.56 23.33
C LEU A 359 6.04 10.29 22.74
N ARG A 360 6.72 9.61 21.80
CA ARG A 360 6.34 8.26 21.32
C ARG A 360 6.63 7.15 22.33
N GLY A 361 7.28 7.46 23.45
CA GLY A 361 7.59 6.49 24.49
C GLY A 361 8.77 5.56 24.19
N ALA A 362 8.95 4.57 25.07
CA ALA A 362 9.96 3.53 24.93
C ALA A 362 9.49 2.45 23.94
N THR A 363 10.40 1.90 23.16
CA THR A 363 10.11 0.73 22.31
C THR A 363 10.11 -0.56 23.13
N GLN A 364 9.58 -1.64 22.57
CA GLN A 364 9.56 -2.94 23.24
C GLN A 364 10.97 -3.43 23.60
N GLU A 365 11.95 -3.28 22.70
CA GLU A 365 13.35 -3.64 22.96
C GLU A 365 13.95 -2.87 24.12
N GLU A 366 13.55 -1.62 24.31
CA GLU A 366 14.04 -0.75 25.37
C GLU A 366 13.44 -1.08 26.72
N ILE A 367 12.15 -1.41 26.72
CA ILE A 367 11.47 -1.92 27.91
C ILE A 367 12.18 -3.21 28.38
N TYR A 368 12.51 -4.12 27.46
CA TYR A 368 13.30 -5.32 27.79
C TYR A 368 14.71 -5.01 28.30
N GLN A 369 15.29 -3.87 27.93
CA GLN A 369 16.57 -3.40 28.45
C GLN A 369 16.45 -2.67 29.80
N GLY A 370 15.23 -2.50 30.32
CA GLY A 370 14.95 -1.80 31.57
C GLY A 370 14.83 -0.27 31.41
N PHE A 371 14.48 0.22 30.23
CA PHE A 371 14.21 1.64 30.01
C PHE A 371 12.72 1.92 29.98
N VAL A 372 12.31 3.02 30.62
CA VAL A 372 10.89 3.34 30.83
C VAL A 372 10.60 4.77 30.44
N SER A 373 9.46 4.98 29.77
CA SER A 373 8.84 6.29 29.61
C SER A 373 7.83 6.54 30.72
N ASN A 374 7.99 7.62 31.48
CA ASN A 374 7.03 8.04 32.50
C ASN A 374 6.01 9.06 31.95
N ILE A 375 6.21 9.53 30.73
CA ILE A 375 5.33 10.48 30.05
C ILE A 375 4.07 9.75 29.58
N ASN A 376 2.90 10.36 29.84
CA ASN A 376 1.61 9.82 29.42
C ASN A 376 1.55 9.63 27.91
N SER A 377 0.92 8.54 27.47
CA SER A 377 0.69 8.32 26.05
C SER A 377 -0.31 9.34 25.49
N GLY A 378 -0.10 9.73 24.23
CA GLY A 378 -0.97 10.69 23.53
C GLY A 378 -0.66 12.16 23.80
N VAL A 379 0.33 12.46 24.66
CA VAL A 379 0.81 13.84 24.88
C VAL A 379 1.29 14.45 23.58
N ARG A 380 0.90 15.70 23.32
CA ARG A 380 1.33 16.45 22.15
C ARG A 380 2.09 17.69 22.56
N ILE A 381 3.20 17.94 21.87
CA ILE A 381 3.87 19.23 21.94
C ILE A 381 3.09 20.24 21.08
N GLN A 382 2.54 21.26 21.73
CA GLN A 382 1.79 22.33 21.09
C GLN A 382 2.73 23.38 20.51
N LYS A 383 3.77 23.76 21.27
CA LYS A 383 4.71 24.79 20.88
C LYS A 383 6.10 24.52 21.47
N LEU A 384 7.14 24.79 20.69
CA LEU A 384 8.53 24.77 21.15
C LEU A 384 9.26 26.00 20.61
N THR A 385 9.84 26.79 21.49
CA THR A 385 10.66 27.96 21.14
C THR A 385 11.96 27.94 21.93
N ILE A 386 13.08 28.23 21.27
CA ILE A 386 14.39 28.34 21.91
C ILE A 386 14.87 29.77 21.69
N GLU A 387 14.96 30.54 22.77
CA GLU A 387 15.36 31.95 22.78
C GLU A 387 16.32 32.18 23.96
N ASP A 388 17.44 32.86 23.73
CA ASP A 388 18.43 33.21 24.76
C ASP A 388 18.88 32.05 25.67
N GLY A 389 19.09 30.86 25.10
CA GLY A 389 19.50 29.67 25.85
C GLY A 389 18.37 28.97 26.61
N VAL A 390 17.12 29.45 26.49
CA VAL A 390 15.95 28.88 27.19
C VAL A 390 15.02 28.19 26.20
N ALA A 391 14.84 26.88 26.35
CA ALA A 391 13.85 26.12 25.61
C ALA A 391 12.50 26.16 26.35
N LYS A 392 11.48 26.80 25.76
CA LYS A 392 10.10 26.82 26.27
C LYS A 392 9.27 25.79 25.50
N ALA A 393 8.90 24.70 26.17
CA ALA A 393 8.18 23.57 25.60
C ALA A 393 6.76 23.50 26.20
N ASP A 394 5.76 23.72 25.36
CA ASP A 394 4.34 23.71 25.73
C ASP A 394 3.68 22.42 25.26
N PHE A 395 3.01 21.73 26.18
CA PHE A 395 2.34 20.45 25.96
C PHE A 395 0.83 20.57 26.23
N ASP A 396 0.05 19.58 25.82
CA ASP A 396 -1.37 19.48 26.14
C ASP A 396 -1.62 18.93 27.56
N GLU A 397 -2.88 19.05 28.02
CA GLU A 397 -3.32 18.61 29.36
C GLU A 397 -3.10 17.12 29.62
N GLN A 398 -2.91 16.33 28.57
CA GLN A 398 -2.61 14.91 28.69
C GLN A 398 -1.31 14.67 29.48
N LEU A 399 -0.38 15.64 29.50
CA LEU A 399 0.89 15.50 30.23
C LEU A 399 0.70 15.42 31.74
N GLU A 400 -0.33 16.07 32.30
CA GLU A 400 -0.63 16.08 33.74
C GLU A 400 -1.79 15.14 34.12
N PHE A 401 -2.47 14.54 33.14
CA PHE A 401 -3.62 13.69 33.39
C PHE A 401 -3.25 12.47 34.26
N GLN A 402 -3.88 12.35 35.43
CA GLN A 402 -3.63 11.25 36.39
C GLN A 402 -2.14 11.07 36.76
N VAL A 403 -1.37 12.16 36.73
CA VAL A 403 0.00 12.17 37.25
C VAL A 403 -0.05 12.52 38.72
N GLY A 404 0.49 11.64 39.56
CA GLY A 404 0.65 11.86 40.99
C GLY A 404 1.94 11.20 41.49
N GLY A 405 2.43 11.65 42.65
CA GLY A 405 3.66 11.16 43.26
C GLY A 405 4.90 11.89 42.76
N SER A 406 5.69 12.40 43.71
CA SER A 406 6.90 13.20 43.46
C SER A 406 7.93 12.53 42.55
N CYS A 407 8.01 11.20 42.61
CA CYS A 407 8.95 10.43 41.77
C CYS A 407 8.58 10.47 40.29
N ARG A 408 7.29 10.24 39.95
CA ARG A 408 6.83 10.23 38.55
C ARG A 408 6.92 11.62 37.93
N VAL A 409 6.59 12.64 38.71
CA VAL A 409 6.77 14.06 38.32
C VAL A 409 8.23 14.35 38.00
N ALA A 410 9.16 14.01 38.90
CA ALA A 410 10.59 14.22 38.69
C ALA A 410 11.11 13.47 37.44
N ALA A 411 10.64 12.24 37.23
CA ALA A 411 10.97 11.45 36.06
C ALA A 411 10.52 12.10 34.75
N ILE A 412 9.24 12.49 34.65
CA ILE A 412 8.69 13.21 33.48
C ILE A 412 9.50 14.47 33.17
N MET A 413 9.77 15.28 34.19
CA MET A 413 10.54 16.52 34.03
C MET A 413 11.96 16.24 33.55
N ALA A 414 12.63 15.23 34.09
CA ALA A 414 13.99 14.86 33.71
C ALA A 414 14.06 14.38 32.25
N GLN A 415 13.14 13.52 31.81
CA GLN A 415 13.11 13.02 30.43
C GLN A 415 12.99 14.16 29.41
N ILE A 416 12.07 15.10 29.65
CA ILE A 416 11.86 16.27 28.77
C ILE A 416 13.08 17.19 28.83
N THR A 417 13.57 17.48 30.04
CA THR A 417 14.66 18.43 30.26
C THR A 417 15.96 17.95 29.62
N GLU A 418 16.38 16.72 29.88
CA GLU A 418 17.62 16.17 29.34
C GLU A 418 17.55 16.00 27.81
N THR A 419 16.38 15.65 27.28
CA THR A 419 16.16 15.63 25.83
C THR A 419 16.31 17.00 25.18
N LEU A 420 15.94 18.10 25.84
CA LEU A 420 16.12 19.44 25.28
C LEU A 420 17.52 20.02 25.57
N LYS A 421 18.11 19.71 26.73
CA LYS A 421 19.46 20.17 27.11
C LYS A 421 20.60 19.46 26.37
N GLN A 422 20.30 18.40 25.61
CA GLN A 422 21.29 17.78 24.71
C GLN A 422 21.83 18.77 23.66
N PHE A 423 21.05 19.80 23.33
CA PHE A 423 21.42 20.77 22.31
C PHE A 423 22.32 21.86 22.92
N PRO A 424 23.51 22.13 22.35
CA PRO A 424 24.46 23.10 22.92
C PRO A 424 23.92 24.53 23.08
N THR A 425 22.82 24.86 22.42
CA THR A 425 22.15 26.16 22.47
C THR A 425 21.08 26.26 23.56
N VAL A 426 20.92 25.24 24.41
CA VAL A 426 19.89 25.16 25.45
C VAL A 426 20.56 24.99 26.82
N ASP A 427 20.54 26.06 27.60
CA ASP A 427 21.06 26.11 28.98
C ASP A 427 20.00 25.67 29.99
N SER A 428 18.73 26.01 29.74
CA SER A 428 17.61 25.71 30.63
C SER A 428 16.32 25.41 29.87
N VAL A 429 15.39 24.72 30.53
CA VAL A 429 14.11 24.26 29.95
C VAL A 429 12.97 24.75 30.83
N ILE A 430 11.96 25.34 30.22
CA ILE A 430 10.69 25.70 30.84
C ILE A 430 9.61 24.83 30.21
N ILE A 431 8.94 24.04 31.03
CA ILE A 431 7.82 23.20 30.62
C ILE A 431 6.53 23.96 30.91
N SER A 432 5.58 23.96 29.97
CA SER A 432 4.23 24.48 30.18
C SER A 432 3.16 23.50 29.70
N ILE A 433 1.97 23.61 30.26
CA ILE A 433 0.78 22.85 29.87
C ILE A 433 -0.33 23.83 29.51
N ASN A 434 -0.77 23.83 28.24
CA ASN A 434 -1.73 24.82 27.72
C ASN A 434 -1.34 26.28 28.06
N GLY A 435 -0.05 26.59 28.01
CA GLY A 435 0.51 27.90 28.36
C GLY A 435 0.68 28.18 29.86
N ARG A 436 0.31 27.25 30.76
CA ARG A 436 0.51 27.38 32.21
C ARG A 436 1.88 26.85 32.62
N THR A 437 2.61 27.59 33.46
CA THR A 437 3.91 27.18 34.02
C THR A 437 3.88 26.96 35.54
N GLU A 438 2.86 27.51 36.20
CA GLU A 438 2.62 27.33 37.63
C GLU A 438 1.56 26.24 37.83
N ASP A 439 1.67 25.48 38.93
CA ASP A 439 0.76 24.39 39.29
C ASP A 439 0.59 23.30 38.21
N ILE A 440 1.65 23.07 37.42
CA ILE A 440 1.74 21.94 36.48
C ILE A 440 2.49 20.80 37.14
N LEU A 441 2.07 19.55 36.87
CA LEU A 441 2.72 18.34 37.40
C LEU A 441 2.91 18.40 38.94
N ASN A 442 1.89 18.83 39.68
CA ASN A 442 1.94 18.87 41.14
C ASN A 442 1.90 17.43 41.72
N PRO A 443 2.80 17.08 42.66
CA PRO A 443 2.91 15.73 43.22
C PRO A 443 1.73 15.27 44.09
#